data_AF-A0A221KDA3-F1
#
_entry.id   AF-A0A221KDA3-F1
#
_cell.length_a   1.000
_cell.length_b   1.000
_cell.length_c   1.000
_cell.angle_alpha   90.00
_cell.angle_beta   90.00
_cell.angle_gamma   90.00
#
_symmetry.space_group_name_H-M   'P 1'
#
loop_
_entity.id
_entity.type
_entity.pdbx_description
1 polymer ?
#
loop_
_entity_poly.entity_id
_entity_poly.type
_entity_poly.pdbx_seq_one_letter_code
_entity_poly.pdbx_strand_id
1 'polypeptide(L)'
;MIMAAIPSQSFPAPVLDLGAVLRSVVRVCARWFQAAQVSVAERTRADEARAVRHLAERYAKTDPGFAADLYAAAARHEGMPTR
;
A
#
# COMPACT_ATOMS: atom_id res chain seq x y z
N MET A 1 29.44 -59.45 15.87
CA MET A 1 29.60 -58.80 14.56
C MET A 1 28.20 -58.34 14.13
N ILE A 2 27.85 -57.07 14.37
CA ILE A 2 26.49 -56.55 14.18
C ILE A 2 26.49 -55.71 12.90
N MET A 3 25.75 -56.15 11.90
CA MET A 3 25.61 -55.51 10.59
C MET A 3 24.58 -54.37 10.71
N ALA A 4 25.02 -53.11 10.69
CA ALA A 4 24.14 -51.95 10.68
C ALA A 4 23.65 -51.70 9.24
N ALA A 5 22.36 -51.93 8.99
CA ALA A 5 21.70 -51.54 7.75
C ALA A 5 21.49 -50.02 7.76
N ILE A 6 22.12 -49.32 6.82
CA ILE A 6 21.90 -47.88 6.61
C ILE A 6 20.57 -47.71 5.85
N PRO A 7 19.56 -47.00 6.39
CA PRO A 7 18.33 -46.75 5.67
C PRO A 7 18.57 -45.72 4.56
N SER A 8 18.38 -46.15 3.32
CA SER A 8 18.43 -45.30 2.12
C SER A 8 17.34 -44.24 2.18
N GLN A 9 17.71 -42.98 2.43
CA GLN A 9 16.77 -41.86 2.42
C GLN A 9 16.56 -41.40 0.98
N SER A 10 15.35 -41.60 0.46
CA SER A 10 14.96 -41.11 -0.87
C SER A 10 14.67 -39.62 -0.77
N PHE A 11 15.43 -38.80 -1.49
CA PHE A 11 15.15 -37.37 -1.60
C PHE A 11 13.97 -37.18 -2.56
N PRO A 12 12.84 -36.58 -2.14
CA PRO A 12 11.76 -36.30 -3.06
C PRO A 12 12.27 -35.33 -4.14
N ALA A 13 12.15 -35.73 -5.40
CA ALA A 13 12.49 -34.87 -6.51
C ALA A 13 11.60 -33.60 -6.47
N PRO A 14 12.17 -32.40 -6.67
CA PRO A 14 11.36 -31.19 -6.75
C PRO A 14 10.49 -31.27 -8.01
N VAL A 15 9.23 -31.64 -7.84
CA VAL A 15 8.23 -31.53 -8.89
C VAL A 15 7.91 -30.05 -9.09
N LEU A 16 8.33 -29.51 -10.22
CA LEU A 16 7.99 -28.16 -10.66
C LEU A 16 6.47 -28.09 -10.90
N ASP A 17 5.73 -27.63 -9.88
CA ASP A 17 4.32 -27.26 -10.04
C ASP A 17 4.23 -25.93 -10.78
N LEU A 18 4.05 -26.01 -12.10
CA LEU A 18 3.82 -24.85 -12.96
C LEU A 18 2.66 -23.99 -12.46
N GLY A 19 1.63 -24.61 -11.89
CA GLY A 19 0.50 -23.91 -11.28
C GLY A 19 0.91 -23.09 -10.05
N ALA A 20 1.82 -23.59 -9.21
CA ALA A 20 2.34 -22.86 -8.06
C ALA A 20 3.20 -21.65 -8.50
N VAL A 21 3.98 -21.80 -9.56
CA VAL A 21 4.76 -20.70 -10.14
C VAL A 21 3.81 -19.62 -10.68
N LEU A 22 2.81 -19.99 -11.49
CA LEU A 22 1.80 -19.08 -12.03
C LEU A 22 1.06 -18.31 -10.91
N ARG A 23 0.58 -19.01 -9.89
CA ARG A 23 -0.08 -18.38 -8.72
C ARG A 23 0.85 -17.41 -7.99
N SER A 24 2.14 -17.71 -7.93
CA SER A 24 3.13 -16.85 -7.27
C SER A 24 3.41 -15.60 -8.09
N VAL A 25 3.56 -15.73 -9.42
CA VAL A 25 3.70 -14.59 -10.33
C VAL A 25 2.47 -13.68 -10.25
N VAL A 26 1.26 -14.25 -10.34
CA VAL A 26 0.00 -13.47 -10.24
C VAL A 26 -0.06 -12.71 -8.91
N ARG A 27 0.26 -13.36 -7.78
CA ARG A 27 0.26 -12.69 -6.47
C ARG A 27 1.28 -11.57 -6.39
N VAL A 28 2.48 -11.77 -6.93
CA VAL A 28 3.52 -10.73 -6.97
C VAL A 28 3.00 -9.55 -7.79
N CYS A 29 2.56 -9.77 -9.03
CA CYS A 29 1.97 -8.72 -9.88
C CYS A 29 0.81 -7.98 -9.21
N ALA A 30 -0.09 -8.70 -8.55
CA ALA A 30 -1.21 -8.09 -7.81
C ALA A 30 -0.73 -7.19 -6.67
N ARG A 31 0.30 -7.62 -5.91
CA ARG A 31 0.88 -6.79 -4.84
C ARG A 31 1.52 -5.52 -5.38
N TRP A 32 2.24 -5.59 -6.49
CA TRP A 32 2.82 -4.40 -7.14
C TRP A 32 1.73 -3.45 -7.62
N PHE A 33 0.67 -3.97 -8.25
CA PHE A 33 -0.45 -3.15 -8.72
C PHE A 33 -1.21 -2.50 -7.57
N GLN A 34 -1.40 -3.22 -6.47
CA GLN A 34 -2.07 -2.69 -5.28
C GLN A 34 -1.21 -1.63 -4.58
N ALA A 35 0.11 -1.83 -4.49
CA ALA A 35 1.03 -0.81 -3.97
C ALA A 35 1.04 0.45 -4.85
N ALA A 36 1.00 0.30 -6.17
CA ALA A 36 0.92 1.43 -7.09
C ALA A 36 -0.38 2.22 -6.88
N GLN A 37 -1.53 1.55 -6.72
CA GLN A 37 -2.81 2.23 -6.45
C GLN A 37 -2.81 3.01 -5.13
N VAL A 38 -2.22 2.46 -4.06
CA VAL A 38 -2.09 3.17 -2.78
C VAL A 38 -1.27 4.45 -2.95
N SER A 39 -0.15 4.40 -3.68
CA SER A 39 0.68 5.58 -3.92
C SER A 39 -0.03 6.69 -4.70
N VAL A 40 -0.87 6.32 -5.68
CA VAL A 40 -1.67 7.29 -6.44
C VAL A 40 -2.73 7.92 -5.55
N ALA A 41 -3.41 7.13 -4.72
CA ALA A 41 -4.42 7.61 -3.78
C ALA A 41 -3.85 8.58 -2.73
N GLU A 42 -2.66 8.29 -2.20
CA GLU A 42 -1.96 9.20 -1.29
C GLU A 42 -1.59 10.52 -1.96
N ARG A 43 -1.08 10.45 -3.21
CA ARG A 43 -0.75 11.65 -3.98
C ARG A 43 -1.98 12.52 -4.25
N THR A 44 -3.11 11.90 -4.62
CA THR A 44 -4.37 12.64 -4.84
C THR A 44 -4.87 13.33 -3.58
N ARG A 45 -4.74 12.71 -2.40
CA ARG A 45 -5.15 13.34 -1.14
C ARG A 45 -4.28 14.54 -0.78
N ALA A 46 -2.97 14.45 -0.99
CA ALA A 46 -2.07 15.58 -0.79
C ALA A 46 -2.41 16.76 -1.70
N ASP A 47 -2.75 16.47 -2.97
CA ASP A 47 -3.17 17.50 -3.93
C ASP A 47 -4.52 18.14 -3.53
N GLU A 48 -5.50 17.34 -3.10
CA GLU A 48 -6.79 17.83 -2.59
C GLU A 48 -6.60 18.72 -1.35
N ALA A 49 -5.80 18.28 -0.37
CA ALA A 49 -5.55 19.05 0.83
C ALA A 49 -4.81 20.36 0.53
N ARG A 50 -3.89 20.36 -0.44
CA ARG A 50 -3.25 21.58 -0.95
C ARG A 50 -4.27 22.54 -1.59
N ALA A 51 -5.23 22.03 -2.36
CA ALA A 51 -6.28 22.86 -2.94
C ALA A 51 -7.17 23.50 -1.86
N VAL A 52 -7.49 22.77 -0.78
CA VAL A 52 -8.24 23.29 0.36
C VAL A 52 -7.46 24.39 1.10
N ARG A 53 -6.13 24.22 1.29
CA ARG A 53 -5.28 25.27 1.86
C ARG A 53 -5.27 26.55 1.02
N HIS A 54 -5.15 26.41 -0.30
CA HIS A 54 -5.21 27.55 -1.22
C HIS A 54 -6.61 28.20 -1.27
N LEU A 55 -7.68 27.46 -0.91
CA LEU A 55 -8.99 28.05 -0.69
C LEU A 55 -9.00 28.86 0.62
N ALA A 56 -8.47 28.30 1.71
CA ALA A 56 -8.37 28.99 3.00
C ALA A 56 -7.61 30.32 2.90
N GLU A 57 -6.52 30.37 2.15
CA GLU A 57 -5.74 31.59 1.88
C GLU A 57 -6.59 32.72 1.25
N ARG A 58 -7.53 32.36 0.37
CA ARG A 58 -8.44 33.34 -0.26
C ARG A 58 -9.43 33.93 0.73
N TYR A 59 -9.86 33.14 1.71
CA TYR A 59 -10.82 33.58 2.74
C TYR A 59 -10.14 34.15 3.99
N ALA A 60 -8.83 34.00 4.16
CA ALA A 60 -8.11 34.44 5.37
C ALA A 60 -8.31 35.93 5.72
N LYS A 61 -8.56 36.79 4.73
CA LYS A 61 -8.80 38.23 4.94
C LYS A 61 -10.28 38.58 5.16
N THR A 62 -11.19 37.83 4.57
CA THR A 62 -12.63 38.11 4.54
C THR A 62 -13.40 37.35 5.62
N ASP A 63 -12.99 36.11 5.90
CA ASP A 63 -13.55 35.25 6.94
C ASP A 63 -12.44 34.34 7.52
N PRO A 64 -11.73 34.81 8.55
CA PRO A 64 -10.66 34.05 9.18
C PRO A 64 -11.18 32.80 9.93
N GLY A 65 -12.44 32.79 10.36
CA GLY A 65 -13.04 31.64 11.03
C GLY A 65 -13.27 30.49 10.06
N PHE A 66 -13.82 30.78 8.89
CA PHE A 66 -13.95 29.82 7.79
C PHE A 66 -12.60 29.33 7.29
N ALA A 67 -11.61 30.23 7.14
CA ALA A 67 -10.26 29.84 6.76
C ALA A 67 -9.61 28.87 7.76
N ALA A 68 -9.78 29.10 9.07
CA ALA A 68 -9.30 28.20 10.11
C ALA A 68 -9.94 26.82 10.03
N ASP A 69 -11.25 26.75 9.75
CA ASP A 69 -11.94 25.47 9.55
C ASP A 69 -11.42 24.72 8.31
N LEU A 70 -11.17 25.43 7.20
CA LEU A 70 -10.57 24.84 6.00
C LEU A 70 -9.15 24.32 6.24
N TYR A 71 -8.32 25.04 7.00
CA TYR A 71 -7.00 24.54 7.39
C TYR A 71 -7.10 23.27 8.26
N ALA A 72 -8.03 23.24 9.21
CA ALA A 72 -8.27 22.08 10.05
C ALA A 72 -8.77 20.88 9.22
N ALA A 73 -9.66 21.11 8.25
CA ALA A 73 -10.14 20.10 7.32
C ALA A 73 -9.01 19.53 6.46
N ALA A 74 -8.15 20.38 5.89
CA ALA A 74 -6.99 19.95 5.10
C ALA A 74 -6.01 19.11 5.93
N ALA A 75 -5.70 19.53 7.17
CA ALA A 75 -4.82 18.80 8.06
C ALA A 75 -5.36 17.40 8.43
N ARG A 76 -6.68 17.29 8.62
CA ARG A 76 -7.34 15.98 8.85
C ARG A 76 -7.29 15.09 7.61
N HIS A 77 -7.43 15.67 6.42
CA HIS A 77 -7.37 14.93 5.15
C HIS A 77 -5.97 14.35 4.90
N GLU A 78 -4.92 15.07 5.30
CA GLU A 78 -3.53 14.61 5.26
C GLU A 78 -3.21 13.53 6.30
N GLY A 79 -3.88 13.57 7.46
CA GLY A 79 -3.69 12.61 8.55
C GLY A 79 -4.50 11.33 8.45
N MET A 80 -5.41 11.19 7.46
CA MET A 80 -6.25 10.00 7.32
C MET A 80 -5.54 8.86 6.57
N PRO A 81 -5.23 7.73 7.23
CA PRO A 81 -4.64 6.59 6.56
C PRO A 81 -5.67 5.93 5.62
N THR A 82 -5.23 5.64 4.39
CA THR A 82 -5.93 4.79 3.41
C THR A 82 -5.99 3.38 4.00
N ARG A 83 -7.13 2.99 4.57
CA ARG A 83 -7.33 1.64 5.11
C ARG A 83 -7.81 0.67 4.04
#